data_AF-A0A5J5CLL4-F1
#
_entry.id   AF-A0A5J5CLL4-F1
#
_cell.length_a   1.000
_cell.length_b   1.000
_cell.length_c   1.000
_cell.angle_alpha   90.00
_cell.angle_beta   90.00
_cell.angle_gamma   90.00
#
_symmetry.space_group_name_H-M   'P 1'
#
loop_
_entity.id
_entity.type
_entity.pdbx_description
1 polymer ?
#
loop_
_entity_poly.entity_id
_entity_poly.type
_entity_poly.pdbx_seq_one_letter_code
_entity_poly.pdbx_strand_id
1 'polypeptide(L)' 'MEQLMDEVRKVCGLSGNLRLQYQDRDFGDALVNLTSTAELEDLATIKVIPVTDDCSQVITLTFCDDIVS' A
#
# COMPACT_ATOMS: atom_id res chain seq x y z
N MET A 1 -10.59 -1.53 -5.76
CA MET A 1 -10.06 -2.04 -4.48
C MET A 1 -9.22 -3.30 -4.66
N GLU A 2 -9.79 -4.44 -5.07
CA GLU A 2 -9.04 -5.70 -5.24
C GLU A 2 -7.83 -5.59 -6.18
N GLN A 3 -7.98 -4.97 -7.35
CA GLN A 3 -6.88 -4.79 -8.31
C GLN A 3 -5.70 -4.00 -7.72
N LEU A 4 -5.97 -2.95 -6.94
CA LEU A 4 -4.94 -2.16 -6.27
C LEU A 4 -4.23 -2.99 -5.19
N MET A 5 -4.98 -3.73 -4.38
CA MET A 5 -4.42 -4.61 -3.36
C MET A 5 -3.56 -5.70 -3.99
N ASP A 6 -3.95 -6.23 -5.15
CA ASP A 6 -3.19 -7.25 -5.87
C ASP A 6 -1.86 -6.72 -6.40
N GLU A 7 -1.87 -5.56 -7.05
CA GLU A 7 -0.63 -4.93 -7.53
C GLU A 7 0.28 -4.53 -6.37
N VAL A 8 -0.26 -4.02 -5.26
CA VAL A 8 0.53 -3.74 -4.05
C VAL A 8 1.17 -5.03 -3.50
N ARG A 9 0.43 -6.15 -3.44
CA ARG A 9 1.00 -7.44 -3.02
C ARG A 9 2.15 -7.86 -3.93
N LYS A 10 1.95 -7.75 -5.23
CA LYS A 10 2.92 -8.15 -6.25
C LYS A 10 4.18 -7.28 -6.21
N VAL A 11 4.03 -5.96 -6.14
CA VAL A 11 5.14 -4.99 -6.12
C VAL A 11 5.92 -5.07 -4.80
N CYS A 12 5.22 -5.18 -3.67
CA CYS A 12 5.87 -5.24 -2.36
C CYS A 12 6.27 -6.66 -1.93
N GLY A 13 6.02 -7.69 -2.76
CA GLY A 13 6.27 -9.08 -2.42
C GLY A 13 5.51 -9.56 -1.17
N LEU A 14 4.34 -8.98 -0.90
CA LEU A 14 3.55 -9.28 0.30
C LEU A 14 2.65 -10.48 0.06
N SER A 15 2.67 -11.44 0.98
CA SER A 15 1.75 -12.57 1.01
C SER A 15 0.75 -12.39 2.15
N GLY A 16 -0.54 -12.66 1.88
CA GLY A 16 -1.61 -12.62 2.88
C GLY A 16 -2.44 -11.34 2.90
N ASN A 17 -3.12 -11.11 4.03
CA ASN A 17 -4.00 -9.96 4.21
C ASN A 17 -3.18 -8.69 4.44
N LEU A 18 -3.58 -7.61 3.80
CA LEU A 18 -2.99 -6.30 3.99
C LEU A 18 -4.08 -5.24 4.11
N ARG A 19 -3.74 -4.19 4.85
CA ARG A 19 -4.59 -3.01 5.02
C ARG A 19 -3.89 -1.84 4.34
N LEU A 20 -4.65 -1.12 3.54
CA LEU A 20 -4.19 0.11 2.91
C LEU A 20 -4.70 1.29 3.71
N GLN A 21 -3.85 2.29 3.87
CA GLN A 21 -4.24 3.59 4.38
C GLN A 21 -3.87 4.66 3.37
N TYR A 22 -4.69 5.69 3.22
CA TYR A 22 -4.37 6.85 2.40
C TYR A 22 -4.24 8.09 3.27
N GLN A 23 -3.49 9.07 2.79
CA GLN A 23 -3.39 10.37 3.43
C GLN A 23 -4.60 11.22 3.04
N ASP A 24 -5.44 11.53 4.01
CA ASP A 24 -6.64 12.34 3.82
C ASP A 24 -6.33 13.80 4.19
N ARG A 25 -6.42 14.69 3.19
CA ARG A 25 -6.11 16.11 3.36
C ARG A 25 -7.21 16.85 4.11
N ASP A 26 -8.46 16.42 3.98
CA ASP A 26 -9.60 16.97 4.72
C ASP A 26 -9.48 16.67 6.23
N PHE A 27 -8.78 15.59 6.60
CA PHE A 27 -8.47 15.23 7.98
C PHE A 27 -7.05 15.62 8.42
N GLY A 28 -6.48 16.67 7.82
CA GLY A 28 -5.19 17.23 8.24
C GLY A 28 -4.00 16.31 7.97
N ASP A 29 -3.99 15.68 6.79
CA ASP A 29 -2.98 14.72 6.36
C ASP A 29 -2.92 13.46 7.25
N ALA A 30 -4.05 13.10 7.88
CA ALA A 30 -4.13 11.88 8.66
C ALA A 30 -4.15 10.64 7.75
N LEU A 31 -3.47 9.59 8.21
CA LEU A 31 -3.54 8.28 7.56
C LEU A 31 -4.83 7.57 7.99
N VAL A 32 -5.74 7.41 7.05
CA VAL A 32 -7.05 6.77 7.26
C VAL A 32 -7.15 5.49 6.47
N ASN A 33 -7.97 4.54 6.95
CA ASN A 33 -8.10 3.25 6.28
C ASN A 33 -8.81 3.42 4.93
N LEU A 34 -8.15 2.97 3.86
CA LEU A 34 -8.73 2.99 2.54
C LEU A 34 -9.79 1.89 2.44
N THR A 35 -11.06 2.29 2.29
CA THR A 35 -12.19 1.35 2.13
C THR A 35 -12.64 1.23 0.67
N SER A 36 -12.41 2.27 -0.12
CA SER A 36 -12.72 2.31 -1.55
C SER A 36 -11.64 3.07 -2.32
N THR A 37 -11.27 2.56 -3.50
CA THR A 37 -10.33 3.25 -4.40
C THR A 37 -10.89 4.56 -4.98
N ALA A 38 -12.19 4.82 -4.81
CA ALA A 38 -12.80 6.10 -5.17
C ALA A 38 -12.38 7.25 -4.23
N GLU A 39 -11.88 6.94 -3.04
CA GLU A 39 -11.39 7.94 -2.06
C GLU A 39 -9.94 8.34 -2.29
N LEU A 40 -9.25 7.69 -3.25
CA LEU A 40 -7.91 8.08 -3.66
C LEU A 40 -7.98 9.26 -4.62
N GLU A 41 -7.43 10.39 -4.19
CA GLU A 41 -7.12 11.51 -5.08
C GLU A 41 -5.93 11.17 -6.01
N ASP A 42 -5.81 11.91 -7.12
CA ASP A 42 -4.63 11.85 -7.99
C ASP A 42 -3.37 12.20 -7.17
N LEU A 43 -2.38 11.30 -7.17
CA LEU A 43 -1.14 11.37 -6.36
C LEU A 43 -1.30 11.18 -4.84
N ALA A 44 -2.39 10.56 -4.37
CA ALA A 44 -2.52 10.19 -2.96
C ALA A 44 -1.39 9.25 -2.48
N THR A 45 -0.84 9.51 -1.30
CA THR A 45 0.15 8.63 -0.66
C THR A 45 -0.58 7.46 0.02
N ILE A 46 -0.18 6.23 -0.34
CA ILE A 46 -0.73 5.00 0.24
C ILE A 46 0.29 4.36 1.17
N LYS A 47 -0.10 4.15 2.43
CA LYS A 47 0.65 3.36 3.39
C LYS A 47 0.12 1.93 3.43
N VAL A 48 1.01 0.97 3.21
CA VAL A 48 0.69 -0.46 3.24
C VAL A 48 1.01 -1.01 4.62
N ILE A 49 0.02 -1.62 5.27
CA ILE A 49 0.16 -2.27 6.57
C ILE A 49 -0.08 -3.76 6.37
N PRO A 50 0.97 -4.60 6.44
CA PRO A 50 0.78 -6.05 6.40
C PRO A 50 0.02 -6.50 7.65
N VAL A 51 -1.01 -7.32 7.48
CA VAL A 51 -1.76 -7.92 8.59
C VAL A 51 -1.30 -9.37 8.68
N THR A 52 -0.22 -9.59 9.42
CA THR A 52 0.30 -10.92 9.70
C THR A 52 -0.26 -11.44 11.01
N ASP A 53 -0.83 -12.64 10.99
CA ASP A 53 -1.17 -13.39 12.21
C ASP A 53 0.11 -13.85 12.97
N ASP A 54 1.25 -13.89 12.25
CA ASP A 54 2.56 -14.34 12.74
C ASP A 54 3.66 -13.31 12.43
N CYS A 55 4.37 -12.82 13.45
CA CYS A 55 5.33 -11.70 13.44
C CYS A 55 6.59 -11.82 12.53
N SER A 56 6.58 -12.58 11.43
CA SER A 56 7.83 -12.98 10.73
C SER A 56 7.96 -12.55 9.27
N GLN A 57 7.07 -11.74 8.68
CA GLN A 57 7.22 -11.36 7.27
C GLN A 57 8.22 -10.22 7.09
N VAL A 58 9.45 -10.58 6.71
CA VAL A 58 10.49 -9.64 6.24
C VAL A 58 10.07 -9.09 4.89
N ILE A 59 9.64 -7.83 4.85
CA ILE A 59 9.31 -7.13 3.60
C ILE A 59 10.63 -6.76 2.91
N THR A 60 10.99 -7.47 1.84
CA THR A 60 12.12 -7.08 0.99
C THR A 60 11.59 -6.19 -0.12
N LEU A 61 11.79 -4.88 0.01
CA LEU A 61 11.45 -3.90 -1.02
C LEU A 61 12.53 -3.92 -2.11
N THR A 62 12.28 -4.65 -3.19
CA THR A 62 13.13 -4.58 -4.39
C THR A 62 12.66 -3.41 -5.23
N PHE A 63 13.35 -2.27 -5.12
CA PHE A 63 13.14 -1.15 -6.04
C PHE A 63 13.76 -1.53 -7.39
N CYS A 64 12.93 -1.62 -8.43
CA CYS A 64 13.41 -1.69 -9.80
C CYS A 64 13.99 -0.31 -10.15
N ASP A 65 15.30 -0.14 -9.98
CA ASP A 65 16.01 1.00 -10.57
C ASP A 65 15.94 0.81 -12.09
N ASP A 66 15.12 1.62 -12.75
CA ASP A 66 15.13 1.71 -14.22
C ASP A 66 16.52 2.25 -14.59
N ILE A 67 17.38 1.33 -15.04
CA ILE A 67 18.72 1.64 -15.53
C ILE A 67 18.54 2.58 -16.71
N VAL A 68 18.71 3.88 -16.46
CA VAL A 68 18.92 4.86 -17.54
C VAL A 68 20.16 4.42 -18.32
N SER A 69 19.93 3.97 -19.55
CA SER A 69 20.96 3.59 -20.53
C SER A 69 21.66 4.81 -21.11
#